data_AF-A0A7K3G480-F1
#
_entry.id   AF-A0A7K3G480-F1
#
_cell.length_a   1.000
_cell.length_b   1.000
_cell.length_c   1.000
_cell.angle_alpha   90.00
_cell.angle_beta   90.00
_cell.angle_gamma   90.00
#
_symmetry.space_group_name_H-M   'P 1'
#
loop_
_entity.id
_entity.type
_entity.pdbx_description
1 polymer ?
#
loop_
_entity_poly.entity_id
_entity_poly.type
_entity_poly.pdbx_seq_one_letter_code
_entity_poly.pdbx_strand_id
1 'polypeptide(L)' 'MKSSTAEQPSSSDSGASPAMETVSLAVDGASYEIELAPDEASALRNDLAPYLAAARQRCDPE' A
#
# COMPACT_ATOMS: atom_id res chain seq x y z
N MET A 1 -54.32 1.99 -6.36
CA MET A 1 -53.79 1.41 -5.11
C MET A 1 -52.28 1.37 -5.28
N LYS A 2 -51.56 2.46 -4.95
CA LYS A 2 -50.62 2.54 -3.81
C LYS A 2 -49.89 1.19 -3.60
N SER A 3 -48.65 1.02 -4.03
CA SER A 3 -47.39 1.53 -3.42
C SER A 3 -46.57 0.34 -2.92
N SER A 4 -45.28 0.58 -2.69
CA SER A 4 -44.22 -0.33 -2.21
C SER A 4 -43.47 -1.03 -3.34
N THR A 5 -42.15 -0.93 -3.47
CA THR A 5 -41.09 -0.30 -2.67
C THR A 5 -39.84 -0.42 -3.57
N ALA A 6 -39.15 0.67 -3.92
CA ALA A 6 -37.83 1.04 -3.38
C ALA A 6 -36.95 -0.19 -3.05
N GLU A 7 -35.69 -0.30 -3.44
CA GLU A 7 -34.69 0.73 -3.74
C GLU A 7 -33.49 0.06 -4.42
N GLN A 8 -32.56 0.90 -4.81
CA GLN A 8 -31.38 0.73 -5.65
C GLN A 8 -30.39 -0.37 -5.22
N PRO A 9 -29.48 -0.78 -6.12
CA PRO A 9 -28.31 -1.56 -5.75
C PRO A 9 -27.37 -0.67 -4.93
N SER A 10 -27.47 -0.73 -3.61
CA SER A 10 -26.43 -0.16 -2.75
C SER A 10 -25.25 -1.12 -2.75
N SER A 11 -24.43 -1.01 -3.81
CA SER A 11 -23.00 -1.29 -3.71
C SER A 11 -22.55 -0.67 -2.39
N SER A 12 -22.26 -1.47 -1.38
CA SER A 12 -21.58 -0.98 -0.18
C SER A 12 -20.15 -0.62 -0.58
N ASP A 13 -20.04 0.50 -1.29
CA ASP A 13 -18.90 1.39 -1.29
C ASP A 13 -18.77 1.89 0.15
N SER A 14 -18.10 1.10 0.98
CA SER A 14 -17.59 1.60 2.25
C SER A 14 -16.48 2.58 1.92
N GLY A 15 -16.88 3.82 1.61
CA GLY A 15 -16.07 4.94 1.14
C GLY A 15 -15.09 5.47 2.20
N ALA A 16 -14.28 4.60 2.77
CA ALA A 16 -13.04 4.96 3.42
C ALA A 16 -11.92 4.38 2.56
N SER A 17 -11.21 5.24 1.82
CA SER A 17 -9.94 4.84 1.23
C SER A 17 -9.07 4.24 2.33
N PRO A 18 -8.48 3.05 2.14
CA PRO A 18 -7.58 2.49 3.14
C PRO A 18 -6.52 3.55 3.49
N ALA A 19 -6.20 3.67 4.78
CA ALA A 19 -5.14 4.57 5.21
C ALA A 19 -3.85 4.15 4.48
N MET A 20 -3.33 5.05 3.66
CA MET A 20 -2.07 4.82 2.95
C MET A 20 -0.91 5.02 3.93
N GLU A 21 0.15 4.24 3.76
CA GLU A 21 1.43 4.49 4.40
C GLU A 21 2.48 4.91 3.35
N THR A 22 3.31 5.88 3.72
CA THR A 22 4.47 6.28 2.93
C THR A 22 5.60 5.27 3.13
N VAL A 23 6.01 4.60 2.07
CA VAL A 23 7.17 3.71 2.05
C VAL A 23 8.32 4.38 1.32
N SER A 24 9.44 4.59 2.02
CA SER A 24 10.69 5.07 1.40
C SER A 24 11.53 3.90 0.89
N LEU A 25 12.08 4.02 -0.31
CA LEU A 25 13.03 3.07 -0.88
C LEU A 25 14.12 3.79 -1.70
N ALA A 26 15.23 3.09 -1.93
CA ALA A 26 16.30 3.58 -2.80
C ALA A 26 16.68 2.52 -3.83
N VAL A 27 16.80 2.93 -5.09
CA VAL A 27 17.24 2.08 -6.20
C VAL A 27 18.35 2.81 -6.93
N ASP A 28 19.51 2.17 -7.07
CA ASP A 28 20.70 2.73 -7.74
C ASP A 28 21.13 4.13 -7.24
N GLY A 29 20.91 4.40 -5.96
CA GLY A 29 21.27 5.67 -5.31
C GLY A 29 20.24 6.79 -5.46
N ALA A 30 19.13 6.56 -6.16
CA ALA A 30 17.99 7.46 -6.19
C ALA A 30 16.96 7.09 -5.10
N SER A 31 16.52 8.07 -4.32
CA SER A 31 15.51 7.91 -3.28
C SER A 31 14.10 8.16 -3.82
N TYR A 32 13.15 7.31 -3.44
CA TYR A 32 11.75 7.38 -3.83
C TYR A 32 10.85 7.19 -2.61
N GLU A 33 9.64 7.74 -2.71
CA GLU A 33 8.55 7.50 -1.78
C GLU A 33 7.33 7.02 -2.56
N ILE A 34 6.59 6.08 -1.97
CA ILE A 34 5.35 5.57 -2.53
C ILE A 34 4.29 5.46 -1.43
N GLU A 35 3.08 5.93 -1.73
CA GLU A 35 1.90 5.76 -0.88
C GLU A 35 1.24 4.43 -1.23
N LEU A 36 1.12 3.53 -0.25
CA LEU A 36 0.56 2.20 -0.45
C LEU A 36 -0.49 1.86 0.60
N ALA A 37 -1.49 1.08 0.22
CA ALA A 37 -2.35 0.43 1.21
C ALA A 37 -1.52 -0.53 2.08
N PRO A 38 -1.94 -0.82 3.33
CA PRO A 38 -1.15 -1.67 4.23
C PRO A 38 -0.79 -3.05 3.64
N ASP A 39 -1.72 -3.64 2.89
CA ASP A 39 -1.51 -4.93 2.22
C ASP A 39 -0.49 -4.83 1.08
N GLU A 40 -0.52 -3.75 0.30
CA GLU A 40 0.41 -3.50 -0.81
C GLU A 40 1.82 -3.17 -0.29
N ALA A 41 1.91 -2.40 0.79
CA ALA A 41 3.17 -2.11 1.46
C ALA A 41 3.78 -3.38 2.07
N SER A 42 2.95 -4.26 2.64
CA SER A 42 3.39 -5.59 3.09
C SER A 42 3.90 -6.44 1.91
N ALA A 43 3.18 -6.46 0.79
CA ALA A 43 3.57 -7.18 -0.42
C ALA A 43 4.92 -6.67 -0.95
N LEU A 44 5.11 -5.36 -1.07
CA LEU A 44 6.39 -4.77 -1.51
C LEU A 44 7.56 -5.20 -0.62
N ARG A 45 7.38 -5.17 0.71
CA ARG A 45 8.43 -5.59 1.67
C ARG A 45 8.75 -7.07 1.53
N ASN A 46 7.75 -7.92 1.29
CA ASN A 46 7.94 -9.35 1.08
C ASN A 46 8.68 -9.64 -0.25
N ASP A 47 8.34 -8.94 -1.32
CA ASP A 47 9.01 -9.07 -2.62
C ASP A 47 10.48 -8.63 -2.56
N LEU A 48 10.80 -7.67 -1.69
CA LEU A 48 12.17 -7.21 -1.46
C LEU A 48 12.98 -8.13 -0.53
N ALA A 49 12.34 -9.00 0.25
CA ALA A 49 12.98 -9.88 1.23
C ALA A 49 14.17 -10.71 0.69
N PRO A 50 14.11 -11.37 -0.49
CA PRO A 50 15.25 -12.14 -1.00
C PRO A 50 16.46 -11.26 -1.32
N TYR A 51 16.26 -10.01 -1.74
CA TYR A 51 17.34 -9.07 -2.02
C TYR A 51 17.96 -8.56 -0.71
N LEU A 52 17.13 -8.24 0.29
CA LEU A 52 17.59 -7.79 1.61
C LEU A 52 18.38 -8.89 2.34
N ALA A 53 17.98 -10.15 2.20
CA ALA A 53 18.68 -11.29 2.79
C ALA A 53 20.09 -11.51 2.21
N ALA A 54 20.29 -11.16 0.93
CA ALA A 54 21.59 -11.24 0.26
C ALA A 54 22.40 -9.93 0.37
N ALA A 55 21.75 -8.81 0.66
CA ALA A 55 22.38 -7.51 0.79
C ALA A 55 23.19 -7.39 2.09
N ARG A 56 24.16 -6.48 2.08
CA ARG A 56 24.83 -6.01 3.30
C ARG A 56 24.29 -4.64 3.62
N GLN A 57 23.93 -4.42 4.88
CA GLN A 57 23.55 -3.10 5.35
C GLN A 57 24.72 -2.14 5.10
N ARG A 58 24.46 -1.06 4.36
CA ARG A 58 25.40 0.06 4.27
C ARG A 58 25.38 0.76 5.63
N CYS A 59 26.51 0.73 6.32
CA CYS A 59 26.78 1.69 7.38
C CYS A 59 27.25 2.96 6.66
N ASP A 60 26.33 3.84 6.31
CA ASP A 60 26.69 5.18 5.86
C ASP A 60 26.91 6.03 7.13
N PRO A 61 28.10 6.63 7.34
CA PRO A 61 28.28 7.60 8.42
C PRO A 61 27.44 8.85 8.10
N GLU A 62 26.69 9.33 9.09
CA GLU A 62 25.94 10.59 9.00
C GLU A 62 26.81 11.78 8.56
#